data_AF-A0A6J7K6P3-F1
#
_entry.id   AF-A0A6J7K6P3-F1
#
_cell.length_a   1.000
_cell.length_b   1.000
_cell.length_c   1.000
_cell.angle_alpha   90.00
_cell.angle_beta   90.00
_cell.angle_gamma   90.00
#
_symmetry.space_group_name_H-M   'P 1'
#
loop_
_entity.id
_entity.type
_entity.pdbx_description
1 polymer ?
#
loop_
_entity_poly.entity_id
_entity_poly.type
_entity_poly.pdbx_seq_one_letter_code
_entity_poly.pdbx_strand_id
1 'polypeptide(L)'
;MSADADFDHYVAARWPDLVGGLEDEGVAPDEARLAVAEVLLASRRGWARRVRDEQVDVSLWAEVRERVGLAARPGEPAPHGVRPLDPRDAADPWLARAEMVRGARRRRGLVRGVAGLVVAAVLAAGWAWWADRPRPPAVREEANPLPVTWYAQGELHLADVVVELPDVEAFVADGTDVAVRLSDGELVRVEADGEVQPLDEAPAELDEPTPAPAFLPPGRYDVRIQSVPYTEGGWAHLIDSSRRDGNRDTLRQSESGRRALVVCPTVSTCEPPLTIPSADGSVRLR
;
A
#
# COMPACT_ATOMS: atom_id res chain seq x y z
N MET A 1 47.43 35.66 3.77
CA MET A 1 47.15 35.28 2.36
C MET A 1 45.91 34.40 2.38
N SER A 2 44.99 34.54 1.41
CA SER A 2 43.79 33.70 1.38
C SER A 2 44.15 32.33 0.82
N ALA A 3 43.46 31.28 1.27
CA ALA A 3 43.69 29.91 0.81
C ALA A 3 43.57 29.75 -0.72
N ASP A 4 42.75 30.58 -1.36
CA ASP A 4 42.63 30.62 -2.83
C ASP A 4 43.88 31.22 -3.49
N ALA A 5 44.46 32.30 -2.95
CA ALA A 5 45.69 32.89 -3.49
C ALA A 5 46.90 31.95 -3.36
N ASP A 6 46.98 31.20 -2.26
CA ASP A 6 48.03 30.20 -2.04
C ASP A 6 47.89 29.00 -3.00
N PHE A 7 46.65 28.60 -3.30
CA PHE A 7 46.35 27.58 -4.30
C PHE A 7 46.74 28.05 -5.71
N ASP A 8 46.31 29.25 -6.10
CA ASP A 8 46.62 29.80 -7.43
C ASP A 8 48.13 29.97 -7.64
N HIS A 9 48.85 30.39 -6.59
CA HIS A 9 50.31 30.46 -6.62
C HIS A 9 50.96 29.09 -6.82
N TYR A 10 50.48 28.07 -6.11
CA TYR A 10 50.95 26.70 -6.28
C TYR A 10 50.68 26.18 -7.69
N VAL A 11 49.46 26.38 -8.22
CA VAL A 11 49.09 25.96 -9.57
C VAL A 11 50.02 26.61 -10.59
N ALA A 12 50.23 27.93 -10.52
CA ALA A 12 51.13 28.64 -11.42
C ALA A 12 52.58 28.11 -11.35
N ALA A 13 53.06 27.76 -10.14
CA ALA A 13 54.42 27.27 -9.95
C ALA A 13 54.60 25.81 -10.40
N ARG A 14 53.62 24.93 -10.15
CA ARG A 14 53.74 23.47 -10.32
C ARG A 14 53.06 22.92 -11.57
N TRP A 15 52.27 23.73 -12.28
CA TRP A 15 51.61 23.29 -13.50
C TRP A 15 52.57 22.70 -14.55
N PRO A 16 53.70 23.37 -14.93
CA PRO A 16 54.60 22.84 -15.93
C PRO A 16 55.26 21.53 -15.51
N ASP A 17 55.58 21.40 -14.23
CA ASP A 17 56.22 20.24 -13.61
C ASP A 17 55.29 19.02 -13.60
N LEU A 18 54.02 19.20 -13.19
CA LEU A 18 53.02 18.14 -13.13
C LEU A 18 52.62 17.64 -14.53
N VAL A 19 52.45 18.55 -15.49
CA VAL A 19 52.12 18.19 -16.87
C VAL A 19 53.32 17.54 -17.55
N GLY A 20 54.50 18.16 -17.46
CA GLY A 20 55.73 17.65 -18.07
C GLY A 20 56.13 16.28 -17.52
N GLY A 21 55.98 16.05 -16.21
CA GLY A 21 56.25 14.74 -15.62
C GLY A 21 55.36 13.62 -16.16
N LEU A 22 54.09 13.91 -16.46
CA LEU A 22 53.20 12.93 -17.11
C LEU A 22 53.55 12.72 -18.59
N GLU A 23 53.89 13.80 -19.30
CA GLU A 23 54.30 13.74 -20.71
C GLU A 23 55.59 12.91 -20.87
N ASP A 24 56.57 13.06 -19.97
CA ASP A 24 57.80 12.26 -19.92
C ASP A 24 57.53 10.77 -19.68
N GLU A 25 56.43 10.44 -19.01
CA GLU A 25 55.94 9.08 -18.79
C GLU A 25 55.03 8.56 -19.92
N GLY A 26 54.92 9.32 -21.02
CA GLY A 26 54.22 8.91 -22.23
C GLY A 26 52.72 9.17 -22.24
N VAL A 27 52.20 9.94 -21.28
CA VAL A 27 50.79 10.37 -21.28
C VAL A 27 50.58 11.42 -22.37
N ALA A 28 49.47 11.31 -23.11
CA ALA A 28 49.16 12.27 -24.16
C ALA A 28 49.01 13.70 -23.60
N PRO A 29 49.50 14.74 -24.30
CA PRO A 29 49.50 16.12 -23.81
C PRO A 29 48.15 16.63 -23.27
N ASP A 30 47.07 16.41 -24.01
CA ASP A 30 45.72 16.84 -23.61
C ASP A 30 45.19 16.06 -22.40
N GLU A 31 45.54 14.77 -22.32
CA GLU A 31 45.16 13.89 -21.22
C GLU A 31 45.89 14.26 -19.93
N ALA A 32 47.19 14.55 -20.02
CA ALA A 32 48.02 15.00 -18.90
C ALA A 32 47.46 16.30 -18.30
N ARG A 33 47.19 17.31 -19.13
CA ARG A 33 46.64 18.60 -18.68
C ARG A 33 45.26 18.44 -18.04
N LEU A 34 44.38 17.63 -18.64
CA LEU A 34 43.05 17.39 -18.10
C LEU A 34 43.12 16.64 -16.76
N ALA A 35 43.97 15.62 -16.64
CA ALA A 35 44.13 14.85 -15.41
C ALA A 35 44.66 15.72 -14.27
N VAL A 36 45.71 16.52 -14.53
CA VAL A 36 46.27 17.49 -13.58
C VAL A 36 45.20 18.50 -13.15
N ALA A 37 44.48 19.09 -14.10
CA ALA A 37 43.39 20.03 -13.80
C ALA A 37 42.27 19.39 -12.96
N GLU A 38 41.87 18.16 -13.29
CA GLU A 38 40.85 17.44 -12.51
C GLU A 38 41.35 17.05 -11.11
N VAL A 39 42.64 16.88 -10.84
CA VAL A 39 43.14 16.63 -9.47
C VAL A 39 43.24 17.94 -8.70
N LEU A 40 43.84 18.97 -9.28
CA LEU A 40 43.96 20.29 -8.65
C LEU A 40 42.60 20.88 -8.24
N LEU A 41 41.59 20.80 -9.10
CA LEU A 41 40.24 21.23 -8.75
C LEU A 41 39.58 20.40 -7.65
N ALA A 42 39.99 19.14 -7.42
CA ALA A 42 39.44 18.33 -6.33
C ALA A 42 40.02 18.84 -5.01
N SER A 43 41.30 19.19 -5.03
CA SER A 43 42.06 19.65 -3.87
C SER A 43 41.75 21.10 -3.47
N ARG A 44 41.23 21.93 -4.37
CA ARG A 44 40.93 23.36 -4.12
C ARG A 44 40.16 23.63 -2.83
N ARG A 45 39.05 22.91 -2.57
CA ARG A 45 38.21 23.14 -1.37
C ARG A 45 38.89 22.74 -0.05
N GLY A 46 39.90 21.87 -0.11
CA GLY A 46 40.64 21.37 1.05
C GLY A 46 42.06 21.92 1.15
N TRP A 47 42.42 22.89 0.32
CA TRP A 47 43.81 23.29 0.10
C TRP A 47 44.56 23.64 1.39
N ALA A 48 43.98 24.53 2.21
CA ALA A 48 44.59 24.97 3.46
C ALA A 48 44.85 23.84 4.47
N ARG A 49 44.02 22.79 4.44
CA ARG A 49 44.22 21.60 5.27
C ARG A 49 45.34 20.74 4.70
N ARG A 50 45.30 20.49 3.39
CA ARG A 50 46.28 19.65 2.68
C ARG A 50 47.71 20.18 2.83
N VAL A 51 47.90 21.50 2.70
CA VAL A 51 49.19 22.17 2.90
C VAL A 51 49.73 22.00 4.33
N ARG A 52 48.86 21.90 5.32
CA ARG A 52 49.25 21.75 6.73
C ARG A 52 49.57 20.31 7.09
N ASP A 53 48.78 19.38 6.58
CA ASP A 53 48.72 18.01 7.08
C ASP A 53 49.49 17.02 6.17
N GLU A 54 49.85 17.42 4.95
CA GLU A 54 50.44 16.54 3.93
C GLU A 54 51.65 17.16 3.22
N GLN A 55 52.52 16.31 2.68
CA GLN A 55 53.49 16.71 1.66
C GLN A 55 52.75 16.88 0.32
N VAL A 56 52.23 18.08 0.08
CA VAL A 56 51.32 18.39 -1.04
C VAL A 56 51.88 17.98 -2.41
N ASP A 57 53.16 18.27 -2.68
CA ASP A 57 53.81 17.88 -3.95
C ASP A 57 53.81 16.35 -4.14
N VAL A 58 54.04 15.59 -3.06
CA VAL A 58 54.05 14.11 -3.09
C VAL A 58 52.64 13.55 -3.23
N SER A 59 51.69 14.04 -2.43
CA SER A 59 50.34 13.50 -2.42
C SER A 59 49.57 13.84 -3.71
N LEU A 60 49.74 15.05 -4.25
CA LEU A 60 49.16 15.41 -5.54
C LEU A 60 49.81 14.67 -6.70
N TRP A 61 51.14 14.48 -6.68
CA TRP A 61 51.80 13.72 -7.74
C TRP A 61 51.29 12.28 -7.81
N ALA A 62 51.15 11.62 -6.66
CA ALA A 62 50.57 10.29 -6.59
C ALA A 62 49.13 10.25 -7.15
N GLU A 63 48.27 11.20 -6.78
CA GLU A 63 46.89 11.28 -7.28
C GLU A 63 46.80 11.58 -8.78
N VAL A 64 47.70 12.42 -9.31
CA VAL A 64 47.79 12.74 -10.74
C VAL A 64 48.19 11.51 -11.55
N ARG A 65 49.19 10.73 -11.08
CA ARG A 65 49.59 9.46 -11.70
C ARG A 65 48.46 8.44 -11.69
N GLU A 66 47.82 8.27 -10.54
CA GLU A 66 46.70 7.34 -10.38
C GLU A 66 45.55 7.69 -11.34
N ARG A 67 45.27 8.99 -11.54
CA ARG A 67 44.23 9.46 -12.45
C ARG A 67 44.42 8.99 -13.89
N VAL A 68 45.65 8.89 -14.36
CA VAL A 68 45.99 8.45 -15.72
C VAL A 68 46.35 6.94 -15.77
N GLY A 69 46.10 6.21 -14.68
CA GLY A 69 46.35 4.76 -14.62
C GLY A 69 47.83 4.38 -14.49
N LEU A 70 48.72 5.32 -14.17
CA LEU A 70 50.11 5.02 -13.85
C LEU A 70 50.21 4.52 -12.41
N ALA A 71 51.16 3.60 -12.16
CA ALA A 71 51.41 3.09 -10.81
C ALA A 71 51.77 4.26 -9.87
N ALA A 72 51.11 4.33 -8.71
CA ALA A 72 51.45 5.27 -7.67
C ALA A 72 52.87 4.98 -7.15
N ARG A 73 53.66 6.03 -6.93
CA ARG A 73 54.99 5.96 -6.33
C ARG A 73 54.98 6.77 -5.02
N PRO A 74 54.59 6.14 -3.90
CA PRO A 74 54.43 6.84 -2.64
C PRO A 74 55.76 7.45 -2.18
N GLY A 75 55.73 8.70 -1.72
CA GLY A 75 56.93 9.40 -1.24
C GLY A 75 57.75 10.10 -2.33
N GLU A 76 57.45 9.88 -3.61
CA GLU A 76 58.11 10.58 -4.71
C GLU A 76 57.45 11.94 -4.95
N PRO A 77 58.20 13.05 -4.90
CA PRO A 77 57.65 14.36 -5.24
C PRO A 77 57.43 14.49 -6.74
N ALA A 78 56.60 15.45 -7.14
CA ALA A 78 56.51 15.85 -8.54
C ALA A 78 57.91 16.20 -9.09
N PRO A 79 58.23 15.82 -10.34
CA PRO A 79 59.44 16.27 -11.00
C PRO A 79 59.59 17.79 -10.98
N HIS A 80 60.82 18.30 -10.99
CA HIS A 80 61.08 19.75 -10.96
C HIS A 80 61.92 20.18 -12.15
N GLY A 81 61.50 21.27 -12.80
CA GLY A 81 62.24 21.86 -13.92
C GLY A 81 62.16 21.02 -15.20
N VAL A 82 61.14 20.17 -15.33
CA VAL A 82 60.95 19.30 -16.51
C VAL A 82 60.71 20.13 -17.76
N ARG A 83 59.96 21.23 -17.63
CA ARG A 83 59.62 22.11 -18.74
C ARG A 83 59.86 23.58 -18.39
N PRO A 84 60.39 24.40 -19.32
CA PRO A 84 60.37 25.84 -19.18
C PRO A 84 58.94 26.36 -19.04
N LEU A 85 58.75 27.42 -18.25
CA LEU A 85 57.46 28.10 -18.16
C LEU A 85 57.05 28.60 -19.55
N ASP A 86 55.97 28.04 -20.10
CA ASP A 86 55.40 28.43 -21.40
C ASP A 86 54.10 29.22 -21.15
N PRO A 87 54.07 30.54 -21.40
CA PRO A 87 52.88 31.37 -21.19
C PRO A 87 51.66 30.94 -22.02
N ARG A 88 51.84 30.15 -23.08
CA ARG A 88 50.75 29.62 -23.91
C ARG A 88 50.10 28.38 -23.31
N ASP A 89 50.73 27.76 -22.32
CA ASP A 89 50.26 26.54 -21.66
C ASP A 89 49.76 26.83 -20.25
N ALA A 90 48.80 27.76 -20.13
CA ALA A 90 48.21 28.15 -18.85
C ALA A 90 47.25 27.08 -18.30
N ALA A 91 47.14 27.00 -16.97
CA ALA A 91 46.26 26.06 -16.28
C ALA A 91 44.77 26.41 -16.42
N ASP A 92 44.42 27.70 -16.47
CA ASP A 92 43.03 28.18 -16.37
C ASP A 92 42.05 27.56 -17.39
N PRO A 93 42.39 27.44 -18.69
CA PRO A 93 41.48 26.81 -19.66
C PRO A 93 41.18 25.34 -19.34
N TRP A 94 42.17 24.63 -18.78
CA TRP A 94 42.03 23.22 -18.41
C TRP A 94 41.27 23.03 -17.12
N LEU A 95 41.44 23.93 -16.15
CA LEU A 95 40.61 23.99 -14.95
C LEU A 95 39.15 24.23 -15.35
N ALA A 96 38.86 25.23 -16.19
CA ALA A 96 37.51 25.47 -16.69
C ALA A 96 36.92 24.23 -17.41
N ARG A 97 37.72 23.54 -18.22
CA ARG A 97 37.32 22.30 -18.91
C ARG A 97 37.00 21.17 -17.93
N ALA A 98 37.82 20.97 -16.91
CA ALA A 98 37.60 19.95 -15.88
C ALA A 98 36.38 20.25 -15.00
N GLU A 99 36.07 21.52 -14.72
CA GLU A 99 34.82 21.92 -14.05
C GLU A 99 33.58 21.55 -14.87
N MET A 100 33.60 21.80 -16.18
CA MET A 100 32.49 21.41 -17.09
C MET A 100 32.25 19.90 -17.09
N VAL A 101 33.32 19.09 -17.17
CA VAL A 101 33.22 17.62 -17.15
C VAL A 101 32.59 17.13 -15.84
N ARG A 102 32.99 17.71 -14.69
CA ARG A 102 32.39 17.38 -13.38
C ARG A 102 30.93 17.78 -13.30
N GLY A 103 30.57 18.95 -13.79
CA GLY A 103 29.18 19.43 -13.82
C GLY A 103 28.27 18.50 -14.61
N ALA A 104 28.73 18.02 -15.77
CA ALA A 104 27.99 17.07 -16.60
C ALA A 104 27.79 15.71 -15.90
N ARG A 105 28.82 15.18 -15.23
CA ARG A 105 28.73 13.93 -14.45
C ARG A 105 27.71 14.03 -13.31
N ARG A 106 27.70 15.15 -12.56
CA ARG A 106 26.75 15.38 -11.46
C ARG A 106 25.29 15.42 -11.93
N ARG A 107 25.00 16.11 -13.03
CA ARG A 107 23.65 16.20 -13.59
C ARG A 107 23.09 14.83 -13.98
N ARG A 108 23.92 13.98 -14.60
CA ARG A 108 23.50 12.61 -14.98
C ARG A 108 23.17 11.74 -13.76
N GLY A 109 23.91 11.88 -12.66
CA GLY A 109 23.65 11.15 -11.40
C GLY A 109 22.30 11.55 -10.79
N LEU A 110 22.00 12.84 -10.73
CA LEU A 110 20.74 13.36 -10.18
C LEU A 110 19.52 12.87 -10.98
N VAL A 111 19.58 12.94 -12.31
CA VAL A 111 18.47 12.50 -13.17
C VAL A 111 18.14 11.02 -12.97
N ARG A 112 19.16 10.16 -12.84
CA ARG A 112 18.95 8.73 -12.58
C ARG A 112 18.36 8.46 -11.21
N GLY A 113 18.79 9.20 -10.18
CA GLY A 113 18.24 9.07 -8.83
C GLY A 113 16.75 9.42 -8.77
N VAL A 114 16.35 10.50 -9.44
CA VAL A 114 14.93 10.91 -9.53
C VAL A 114 14.10 9.85 -10.26
N ALA A 115 14.59 9.32 -11.39
CA ALA A 115 13.89 8.28 -12.12
C ALA A 115 13.66 7.02 -11.27
N GLY A 116 14.66 6.59 -10.50
CA GLY A 116 14.53 5.45 -9.59
C GLY A 116 13.45 5.65 -8.52
N LEU A 117 13.37 6.84 -7.93
CA LEU A 117 12.34 7.19 -6.94
C LEU A 117 10.94 7.15 -7.55
N VAL A 118 10.76 7.66 -8.77
CA VAL A 118 9.46 7.63 -9.46
C VAL A 118 9.01 6.19 -9.69
N VAL A 119 9.90 5.32 -10.18
CA VAL A 119 9.58 3.89 -10.39
C VAL A 119 9.19 3.22 -9.08
N ALA A 120 9.94 3.46 -7.99
CA ALA A 120 9.62 2.88 -6.68
C ALA A 120 8.25 3.36 -6.16
N ALA A 121 7.93 4.64 -6.34
CA ALA A 121 6.64 5.20 -5.94
C ALA A 121 5.47 4.57 -6.73
N VAL A 122 5.63 4.38 -8.05
CA VAL A 122 4.61 3.72 -8.88
C VAL A 122 4.42 2.27 -8.47
N LEU A 123 5.50 1.53 -8.19
CA LEU A 123 5.41 0.15 -7.72
C LEU A 123 4.74 0.04 -6.35
N ALA A 124 5.08 0.93 -5.42
CA ALA A 124 4.45 0.96 -4.10
C ALA A 124 2.96 1.29 -4.18
N ALA A 125 2.58 2.27 -5.01
CA ALA A 125 1.17 2.62 -5.24
C ALA A 125 0.39 1.47 -5.89
N GLY A 126 0.97 0.81 -6.91
CA GLY A 126 0.35 -0.34 -7.55
C GLY A 126 0.18 -1.53 -6.61
N TRP A 127 1.14 -1.77 -5.73
CA TRP A 127 1.06 -2.83 -4.73
C TRP A 127 0.03 -2.54 -3.64
N ALA A 128 -0.02 -1.30 -3.14
CA ALA A 128 -1.04 -0.88 -2.16
C ALA A 128 -2.46 -1.05 -2.72
N TRP A 129 -2.70 -0.61 -3.96
CA TRP A 129 -3.99 -0.78 -4.62
C TRP A 129 -4.40 -2.25 -4.80
N TRP A 130 -3.44 -3.13 -5.12
CA TRP A 130 -3.73 -4.56 -5.25
C TRP A 130 -4.06 -5.22 -3.91
N ALA A 131 -3.35 -4.85 -2.84
CA ALA A 131 -3.54 -5.41 -1.51
C ALA A 131 -4.87 -4.98 -0.86
N ASP A 132 -5.39 -3.82 -1.24
CA ASP A 132 -6.65 -3.26 -0.72
C ASP A 132 -7.89 -3.76 -1.47
N ARG A 133 -7.74 -4.69 -2.42
CA ARG A 133 -8.89 -5.27 -3.10
C ARG A 133 -9.75 -6.08 -2.12
N PRO A 134 -11.07 -5.81 -2.05
CA PRO A 134 -11.99 -6.62 -1.27
C PRO A 134 -11.86 -8.09 -1.66
N ARG A 135 -11.76 -8.97 -0.66
CA ARG A 135 -11.84 -10.40 -0.93
C ARG A 135 -13.28 -10.70 -1.37
N PRO A 136 -13.48 -11.51 -2.42
CA PRO A 136 -14.83 -11.95 -2.74
C PRO A 136 -15.43 -12.65 -1.51
N PRO A 137 -16.73 -12.48 -1.25
CA PRO A 137 -17.40 -13.14 -0.15
C PRO A 137 -17.23 -14.66 -0.29
N ALA A 138 -17.01 -15.35 0.83
CA ALA A 138 -16.89 -16.80 0.80
C ALA A 138 -18.28 -17.41 0.61
N VAL A 139 -18.41 -18.27 -0.40
CA VAL A 139 -19.64 -19.00 -0.71
C VAL A 139 -19.42 -20.48 -0.39
N ARG A 140 -20.33 -21.09 0.37
CA ARG A 140 -20.37 -22.54 0.60
C ARG A 140 -21.70 -23.10 0.10
N GLU A 141 -21.64 -24.22 -0.61
CA GLU A 141 -22.84 -25.01 -0.93
C GLU A 141 -23.30 -25.74 0.34
N GLU A 142 -24.46 -25.36 0.86
CA GLU A 142 -25.04 -25.95 2.06
C GLU A 142 -26.57 -25.79 1.98
N ALA A 143 -27.28 -26.90 2.04
CA ALA A 143 -28.74 -26.90 1.98
C ALA A 143 -29.34 -26.19 3.21
N ASN A 144 -30.26 -25.28 2.97
CA ASN A 144 -30.88 -24.50 4.04
C ASN A 144 -31.75 -25.38 4.95
N PRO A 145 -31.49 -25.40 6.26
CA PRO A 145 -32.38 -26.10 7.19
C PRO A 145 -33.74 -25.39 7.35
N LEU A 146 -33.85 -24.11 6.97
CA LEU A 146 -35.08 -23.33 7.00
C LEU A 146 -35.63 -23.16 5.58
N PRO A 147 -36.97 -23.19 5.40
CA PRO A 147 -37.60 -23.06 4.09
C PRO A 147 -37.68 -21.59 3.61
N VAL A 148 -36.96 -20.67 4.24
CA VAL A 148 -36.90 -19.24 3.92
C VAL A 148 -35.48 -18.72 4.06
N THR A 149 -35.14 -17.65 3.33
CA THR A 149 -33.88 -16.94 3.49
C THR A 149 -33.76 -16.38 4.91
N TRP A 150 -32.58 -16.49 5.50
CA TRP A 150 -32.31 -15.94 6.83
C TRP A 150 -30.85 -15.54 6.96
N TYR A 151 -30.60 -14.67 7.94
CA TYR A 151 -29.26 -14.18 8.24
C TYR A 151 -28.89 -14.44 9.70
N ALA A 152 -27.68 -14.92 9.96
CA ALA A 152 -27.09 -14.95 11.29
C ALA A 152 -25.57 -14.90 11.22
N GLN A 153 -24.92 -14.33 12.24
CA GLN A 153 -23.47 -14.41 12.43
C GLN A 153 -22.58 -13.98 11.24
N GLY A 154 -23.07 -13.10 10.35
CA GLY A 154 -22.31 -12.72 9.15
C GLY A 154 -22.56 -13.63 7.95
N GLU A 155 -23.51 -14.56 8.05
CA GLU A 155 -23.85 -15.52 7.01
C GLU A 155 -25.29 -15.30 6.56
N LEU A 156 -25.48 -15.17 5.24
CA LEU A 156 -26.77 -15.16 4.57
C LEU A 156 -27.03 -16.55 4.00
N HIS A 157 -28.08 -17.20 4.49
CA HIS A 157 -28.47 -18.54 4.07
C HIS A 157 -29.59 -18.44 3.03
N LEU A 158 -29.27 -18.80 1.78
CA LEU A 158 -30.21 -18.97 0.67
C LEU A 158 -30.67 -20.43 0.62
N ALA A 159 -31.38 -20.86 -0.42
CA ALA A 159 -31.91 -22.22 -0.53
C ALA A 159 -30.83 -23.32 -0.49
N ASP A 160 -29.77 -23.15 -1.30
CA ASP A 160 -28.72 -24.17 -1.50
C ASP A 160 -27.30 -23.65 -1.18
N VAL A 161 -27.17 -22.37 -0.82
CA VAL A 161 -25.87 -21.72 -0.58
C VAL A 161 -25.91 -20.85 0.67
N VAL A 162 -24.74 -20.71 1.29
CA VAL A 162 -24.49 -19.78 2.39
C VAL A 162 -23.37 -18.84 1.97
N VAL A 163 -23.63 -17.54 2.10
CA VAL A 163 -22.73 -16.47 1.70
C VAL A 163 -22.24 -15.71 2.93
N GLU A 164 -20.93 -15.65 3.12
CA GLU A 164 -20.30 -14.81 4.15
C GLU A 164 -20.42 -13.34 3.73
N LEU A 165 -21.37 -12.65 4.34
CA LEU A 165 -21.70 -11.26 4.08
C LEU A 165 -21.78 -10.51 5.42
N PRO A 166 -20.66 -9.95 5.91
CA PRO A 166 -20.67 -9.22 7.18
C PRO A 166 -21.55 -7.97 7.06
N ASP A 167 -22.05 -7.50 8.20
CA ASP A 167 -22.68 -6.18 8.32
C ASP A 167 -23.96 -5.96 7.49
N VAL A 168 -24.74 -7.00 7.25
CA VAL A 168 -26.08 -6.85 6.63
C VAL A 168 -26.99 -6.01 7.54
N GLU A 169 -27.48 -4.86 7.07
CA GLU A 169 -28.45 -4.04 7.77
C GLU A 169 -29.88 -4.55 7.54
N ALA A 170 -30.23 -4.76 6.26
CA ALA A 170 -31.52 -5.27 5.80
C ALA A 170 -31.32 -6.20 4.60
N PHE A 171 -32.25 -7.12 4.39
CA PHE A 171 -32.31 -7.93 3.19
C PHE A 171 -33.78 -8.19 2.86
N VAL A 172 -34.05 -8.68 1.66
CA VAL A 172 -35.35 -9.18 1.24
C VAL A 172 -35.16 -10.21 0.13
N ALA A 173 -35.97 -11.26 0.13
CA ALA A 173 -36.00 -12.21 -0.98
C ALA A 173 -36.63 -11.57 -2.22
N ASP A 174 -35.97 -11.69 -3.37
CA ASP A 174 -36.43 -11.23 -4.68
C ASP A 174 -36.36 -12.41 -5.66
N GLY A 175 -37.46 -13.17 -5.74
CA GLY A 175 -37.49 -14.43 -6.49
C GLY A 175 -36.57 -15.48 -5.86
N THR A 176 -35.56 -15.93 -6.61
CA THR A 176 -34.52 -16.87 -6.14
C THR A 176 -33.30 -16.16 -5.54
N ASP A 177 -33.25 -14.85 -5.69
CA ASP A 177 -32.13 -14.01 -5.29
C ASP A 177 -32.49 -13.25 -4.01
N VAL A 178 -31.52 -12.52 -3.45
CA VAL A 178 -31.70 -11.72 -2.24
C VAL A 178 -31.13 -10.33 -2.48
N ALA A 179 -31.96 -9.30 -2.35
CA ALA A 179 -31.49 -7.93 -2.30
C ALA A 179 -31.05 -7.62 -0.86
N VAL A 180 -29.88 -7.02 -0.71
CA VAL A 180 -29.23 -6.78 0.59
C VAL A 180 -28.75 -5.34 0.67
N ARG A 181 -28.99 -4.71 1.82
CA ARG A 181 -28.38 -3.45 2.23
C ARG A 181 -27.34 -3.72 3.29
N LEU A 182 -26.10 -3.35 3.00
CA LEU A 182 -25.00 -3.38 3.96
C LEU A 182 -25.06 -2.17 4.90
N SER A 183 -24.35 -2.25 6.04
CA SER A 183 -24.38 -1.21 7.08
C SER A 183 -23.74 0.11 6.66
N ASP A 184 -22.97 0.13 5.57
CA ASP A 184 -22.46 1.36 4.95
C ASP A 184 -23.43 1.96 3.93
N GLY A 185 -24.58 1.33 3.71
CA GLY A 185 -25.62 1.72 2.76
C GLY A 185 -25.45 1.14 1.35
N GLU A 186 -24.40 0.33 1.09
CA GLU A 186 -24.23 -0.33 -0.19
C GLU A 186 -25.37 -1.33 -0.45
N LEU A 187 -25.88 -1.33 -1.69
CA LEU A 187 -26.92 -2.23 -2.15
C LEU A 187 -26.27 -3.31 -3.03
N VAL A 188 -26.50 -4.56 -2.65
CA VAL A 188 -26.03 -5.72 -3.42
C VAL A 188 -27.16 -6.70 -3.64
N ARG A 189 -27.08 -7.45 -4.74
CA ARG A 189 -27.90 -8.62 -5.02
C ARG A 189 -27.04 -9.86 -4.82
N VAL A 190 -27.54 -10.82 -4.06
CA VAL A 190 -26.97 -12.15 -3.89
C VAL A 190 -27.80 -13.12 -4.72
N GLU A 191 -27.22 -13.65 -5.78
CA GLU A 191 -27.89 -14.61 -6.67
C GLU A 191 -28.00 -16.00 -6.03
N ALA A 192 -28.85 -16.86 -6.58
CA ALA A 192 -29.12 -18.20 -6.05
C ALA A 192 -27.88 -19.11 -5.88
N ASP A 193 -26.81 -18.86 -6.65
CA ASP A 193 -25.53 -19.57 -6.58
C ASP A 193 -24.52 -18.91 -5.63
N GLY A 194 -24.88 -17.78 -5.02
CA GLY A 194 -24.08 -17.02 -4.08
C GLY A 194 -23.23 -15.92 -4.71
N GLU A 195 -23.35 -15.66 -6.02
CA GLU A 195 -22.67 -14.52 -6.64
C GLU A 195 -23.23 -13.19 -6.09
N VAL A 196 -22.33 -12.28 -5.71
CA VAL A 196 -22.69 -10.97 -5.16
C VAL A 196 -22.38 -9.87 -6.17
N GLN A 197 -23.41 -9.15 -6.59
CA GLN A 197 -23.32 -8.07 -7.58
C GLN A 197 -23.87 -6.76 -7.00
N PRO A 198 -23.35 -5.59 -7.44
CA PRO A 198 -23.94 -4.31 -7.07
C PRO A 198 -25.37 -4.19 -7.60
N LEU A 199 -26.25 -3.55 -6.82
CA LEU A 199 -27.64 -3.32 -7.17
C LEU A 199 -27.92 -1.81 -7.21
N ASP A 200 -28.33 -1.31 -8.38
CA ASP A 200 -28.51 0.13 -8.60
C ASP A 200 -29.75 0.71 -7.89
N GLU A 201 -30.83 -0.07 -7.80
CA GLU A 201 -32.12 0.35 -7.22
C GLU A 201 -32.63 -0.74 -6.25
N ALA A 202 -32.98 -0.32 -5.03
CA ALA A 202 -33.51 -1.24 -4.02
C ALA A 202 -34.96 -1.66 -4.34
N PRO A 203 -35.34 -2.93 -4.15
CA PRO A 203 -36.74 -3.33 -4.14
C PRO A 203 -37.49 -2.57 -3.04
N ALA A 204 -38.75 -2.19 -3.32
CA ALA A 204 -39.57 -1.41 -2.40
C ALA A 204 -39.71 -2.10 -1.03
N GLU A 205 -39.75 -3.43 -1.03
CA GLU A 205 -39.90 -4.28 0.15
C GLU A 205 -38.71 -4.18 1.11
N LEU A 206 -37.54 -3.77 0.63
CA LEU A 206 -36.35 -3.57 1.46
C LEU A 206 -36.53 -2.36 2.42
N ASP A 207 -37.22 -1.32 1.94
CA ASP A 207 -37.54 -0.10 2.68
C ASP A 207 -38.89 -0.17 3.40
N GLU A 208 -39.89 -0.76 2.73
CA GLU A 208 -41.27 -0.89 3.20
C GLU A 208 -41.65 -2.37 3.35
N PRO A 209 -41.35 -3.00 4.51
CA PRO A 209 -41.61 -4.43 4.69
C PRO A 209 -43.11 -4.72 4.59
N THR A 210 -43.46 -5.83 3.93
CA THR A 210 -44.86 -6.22 3.74
C THR A 210 -45.55 -6.42 5.09
N PRO A 211 -46.71 -5.78 5.34
CA PRO A 211 -47.39 -5.90 6.62
C PRO A 211 -47.90 -7.33 6.84
N ALA A 212 -47.37 -7.98 7.87
CA ALA A 212 -47.77 -9.32 8.25
C ALA A 212 -49.14 -9.35 8.96
N PRO A 213 -49.90 -10.47 8.87
CA PRO A 213 -51.09 -10.69 9.67
C PRO A 213 -50.79 -10.56 11.15
N ALA A 214 -51.73 -9.99 11.91
CA ALA A 214 -51.60 -9.88 13.36
C ALA A 214 -51.56 -11.29 13.98
N PHE A 215 -50.40 -11.70 14.47
CA PHE A 215 -50.26 -12.92 15.26
C PHE A 215 -50.47 -12.59 16.74
N LEU A 216 -51.54 -13.14 17.33
CA LEU A 216 -51.83 -12.98 18.76
C LEU A 216 -51.23 -14.17 19.52
N PRO A 217 -50.12 -14.00 20.26
CA PRO A 217 -49.52 -15.11 20.98
C PRO A 217 -50.44 -15.58 22.10
N PRO A 218 -50.67 -16.90 22.25
CA PRO A 218 -51.42 -17.42 23.39
C PRO A 218 -50.59 -17.35 24.68
N GLY A 219 -50.96 -16.50 25.64
CA GLY A 219 -50.56 -16.66 27.05
C GLY A 219 -49.70 -15.54 27.68
N ARG A 220 -48.75 -15.95 28.54
CA ARG A 220 -48.03 -15.09 29.51
C ARG A 220 -46.62 -14.65 29.08
N TYR A 221 -46.20 -14.95 27.86
CA TYR A 221 -44.85 -14.66 27.35
C TYR A 221 -44.79 -13.32 26.63
N ASP A 222 -43.66 -12.63 26.73
CA ASP A 222 -43.32 -11.57 25.79
C ASP A 222 -42.70 -12.21 24.57
N VAL A 223 -43.35 -12.04 23.42
CA VAL A 223 -43.00 -12.69 22.16
C VAL A 223 -42.62 -11.63 21.16
N ARG A 224 -41.42 -11.76 20.58
CA ARG A 224 -41.04 -11.02 19.38
C ARG A 224 -41.32 -11.89 18.17
N ILE A 225 -42.01 -11.34 17.19
CA ILE A 225 -42.38 -12.04 15.97
C ILE A 225 -41.76 -11.30 14.79
N GLN A 226 -41.01 -12.02 13.98
CA GLN A 226 -40.61 -11.57 12.65
C GLN A 226 -41.36 -12.42 11.64
N SER A 227 -41.87 -11.81 10.58
CA SER A 227 -42.68 -12.50 9.60
C SER A 227 -42.22 -12.11 8.20
N VAL A 228 -42.12 -13.10 7.33
CA VAL A 228 -41.80 -12.88 5.91
C VAL A 228 -42.73 -13.69 5.00
N PRO A 229 -42.96 -13.22 3.77
CA PRO A 229 -43.68 -13.98 2.76
C PRO A 229 -43.03 -15.35 2.53
N TYR A 230 -43.86 -16.36 2.36
CA TYR A 230 -43.41 -17.70 1.96
C TYR A 230 -43.57 -17.89 0.45
N THR A 231 -42.62 -18.59 -0.19
CA THR A 231 -42.51 -18.70 -1.67
C THR A 231 -43.73 -19.33 -2.33
N GLU A 232 -44.44 -20.23 -1.65
CA GLU A 232 -45.67 -20.88 -2.13
C GLU A 232 -46.96 -20.13 -1.73
N GLY A 233 -46.82 -18.93 -1.17
CA GLY A 233 -47.89 -18.17 -0.53
C GLY A 233 -47.95 -18.40 0.98
N GLY A 234 -48.54 -17.45 1.69
CA GLY A 234 -48.60 -17.49 3.16
C GLY A 234 -47.41 -16.80 3.83
N TRP A 235 -47.07 -17.22 5.05
CA TRP A 235 -46.13 -16.53 5.92
C TRP A 235 -45.24 -17.50 6.71
N ALA A 236 -43.96 -17.16 6.83
CA ALA A 236 -43.06 -17.78 7.80
C ALA A 236 -42.87 -16.83 8.99
N HIS A 237 -43.13 -17.33 10.20
CA HIS A 237 -43.04 -16.57 11.44
C HIS A 237 -41.90 -17.10 12.31
N LEU A 238 -40.88 -16.27 12.55
CA LEU A 238 -39.88 -16.51 13.59
C LEU A 238 -40.41 -15.97 14.90
N ILE A 239 -40.64 -16.88 15.85
CA ILE A 239 -41.16 -16.60 17.18
C ILE A 239 -39.99 -16.69 18.17
N ASP A 240 -39.61 -15.56 18.76
CA ASP A 240 -38.65 -15.50 19.86
C ASP A 240 -39.40 -15.26 21.17
N SER A 241 -39.43 -16.28 22.04
CA SER A 241 -40.16 -16.24 23.31
C SER A 241 -39.20 -16.01 24.48
N SER A 242 -39.47 -14.98 25.26
CA SER A 242 -38.79 -14.71 26.54
C SER A 242 -39.80 -14.80 27.70
N ARG A 243 -39.38 -15.40 28.81
CA ARG A 243 -40.25 -15.60 29.97
C ARG A 243 -40.44 -14.27 30.71
N ARG A 244 -41.70 -13.86 30.92
CA ARG A 244 -42.05 -12.74 31.79
C ARG A 244 -41.98 -13.20 33.24
N ASP A 245 -40.85 -12.98 33.92
CA ASP A 245 -40.82 -13.05 35.37
C ASP A 245 -41.07 -11.65 35.96
N GLY A 246 -42.22 -11.49 36.60
CA GLY A 246 -42.69 -10.25 37.23
C GLY A 246 -41.92 -9.83 38.48
N ASN A 247 -40.62 -10.12 38.58
CA ASN A 247 -39.75 -9.63 39.64
C ASN A 247 -38.51 -9.01 39.02
N ARG A 248 -38.22 -7.77 39.46
CA ARG A 248 -36.98 -7.04 39.14
C ARG A 248 -35.77 -7.91 39.54
N ASP A 249 -35.00 -8.36 38.56
CA ASP A 249 -33.59 -8.70 38.71
C ASP A 249 -32.94 -8.67 37.32
N THR A 250 -32.11 -7.66 37.05
CA THR A 250 -30.65 -7.79 37.09
C THR A 250 -30.13 -8.97 36.24
N LEU A 251 -29.76 -8.64 34.98
CA LEU A 251 -28.72 -9.29 34.18
C LEU A 251 -28.56 -10.81 34.37
N ARG A 252 -29.46 -11.60 33.78
CA ARG A 252 -29.14 -12.97 33.36
C ARG A 252 -29.23 -13.06 31.84
N GLN A 253 -28.11 -12.81 31.19
CA GLN A 253 -27.90 -13.03 29.74
C GLN A 253 -27.84 -14.53 29.36
N SER A 254 -28.12 -15.45 30.29
CA SER A 254 -27.86 -16.88 30.12
C SER A 254 -29.09 -17.75 29.85
N GLU A 255 -30.30 -17.19 29.77
CA GLU A 255 -31.48 -17.94 29.29
C GLU A 255 -31.78 -17.52 27.85
N SER A 256 -31.15 -18.21 26.89
CA SER A 256 -31.50 -18.11 25.48
C SER A 256 -33.00 -18.38 25.32
N GLY A 257 -33.76 -17.39 24.85
CA GLY A 257 -35.17 -17.56 24.51
C GLY A 257 -35.38 -18.78 23.60
N ARG A 258 -36.49 -19.50 23.77
CA ARG A 258 -36.82 -20.59 22.85
C ARG A 258 -37.30 -19.97 21.55
N ARG A 259 -36.66 -20.34 20.45
CA ARG A 259 -37.01 -19.91 19.11
C ARG A 259 -37.64 -21.03 18.32
N ALA A 260 -38.72 -20.68 17.63
CA ALA A 260 -39.38 -21.57 16.70
C ALA A 260 -39.70 -20.82 15.41
N LEU A 261 -39.53 -21.51 14.28
CA LEU A 261 -40.08 -21.10 13.01
C LEU A 261 -41.42 -21.79 12.81
N VAL A 262 -42.46 -21.03 12.47
CA VAL A 262 -43.78 -21.55 12.12
C VAL A 262 -44.09 -21.11 10.70
N VAL A 263 -44.24 -22.06 9.79
CA VAL A 263 -44.63 -21.79 8.40
C VAL A 263 -46.14 -21.99 8.28
N CYS A 264 -46.81 -20.98 7.76
CA CYS A 264 -48.24 -20.97 7.52
C CYS A 264 -48.50 -20.77 6.01
N PRO A 265 -48.60 -21.86 5.22
CA PRO A 265 -48.84 -21.77 3.78
C PRO A 265 -50.15 -21.06 3.42
N THR A 266 -51.12 -21.05 4.35
CA THR A 266 -52.34 -20.24 4.23
C THR A 266 -52.62 -19.50 5.54
N VAL A 267 -53.55 -18.55 5.51
CA VAL A 267 -53.96 -17.77 6.70
C VAL A 267 -54.50 -18.65 7.83
N SER A 268 -54.99 -19.86 7.53
CA SER A 268 -55.63 -20.76 8.50
C SER A 268 -54.91 -22.09 8.72
N THR A 269 -53.83 -22.37 7.99
CA THR A 269 -53.10 -23.65 8.08
C THR A 269 -51.62 -23.41 8.29
N CYS A 270 -51.07 -23.99 9.36
CA CYS A 270 -49.64 -23.92 9.66
C CYS A 270 -49.06 -25.32 9.88
N GLU A 271 -47.79 -25.46 9.52
CA GLU A 271 -46.99 -26.64 9.75
C GLU A 271 -46.56 -26.75 11.23
N PRO A 272 -46.12 -27.94 11.69
CA PRO A 272 -45.54 -28.09 13.01
C PRO A 272 -44.35 -27.13 13.21
N PRO A 273 -44.22 -26.51 14.39
CA PRO A 273 -43.13 -25.57 14.66
C PRO A 273 -41.76 -26.25 14.58
N LEU A 274 -40.86 -25.68 13.77
CA LEU A 274 -39.47 -26.09 13.71
C LEU A 274 -38.69 -25.38 14.82
N THR A 275 -38.12 -26.13 15.77
CA THR A 275 -37.27 -25.55 16.81
C THR A 275 -35.90 -25.23 16.21
N ILE A 276 -35.38 -24.02 16.44
CA ILE A 276 -34.06 -23.61 15.96
C ILE A 276 -33.06 -23.86 17.10
N PRO A 277 -32.27 -24.95 17.06
CA PRO A 277 -31.24 -25.20 18.06
C PRO A 277 -30.10 -24.20 17.84
N SER A 278 -29.77 -23.42 18.88
CA SER A 278 -28.45 -22.78 19.01
C SER A 278 -27.99 -21.95 17.80
N ALA A 279 -28.72 -20.90 17.46
CA ALA A 279 -28.11 -19.73 16.84
C ALA A 279 -27.88 -18.71 17.95
N ASP A 280 -26.63 -18.26 18.15
CA ASP A 280 -26.24 -17.25 19.14
C ASP A 280 -26.98 -15.92 18.89
N GLY A 281 -28.22 -15.84 19.36
CA GLY A 281 -29.00 -14.61 19.46
C GLY A 281 -29.42 -13.92 18.15
N SER A 282 -29.00 -14.36 16.96
CA SER A 282 -28.94 -13.45 15.80
C SER A 282 -29.75 -13.80 14.54
N VAL A 283 -30.56 -14.87 14.51
CA VAL A 283 -31.38 -15.19 13.32
C VAL A 283 -32.35 -14.06 13.01
N ARG A 284 -32.27 -13.52 11.80
CA ARG A 284 -33.22 -12.54 11.23
C ARG A 284 -33.86 -13.16 9.99
N LEU A 285 -35.16 -12.91 9.82
CA LEU A 285 -35.89 -13.28 8.59
C LEU A 285 -36.09 -12.13 7.61
N ARG A 286 -35.87 -10.88 8.07
CA ARG A 286 -36.37 -9.61 7.53
C ARG A 286 -36.67 -9.61 6.03
#